data_AF-A0A2V8FAZ7-F1
#
_entry.id   AF-A0A2V8FAZ7-F1
#
_cell.length_a   1.000
_cell.length_b   1.000
_cell.length_c   1.000
_cell.angle_alpha   90.00
_cell.angle_beta   90.00
_cell.angle_gamma   90.00
#
_symmetry.space_group_name_H-M   'P 1'
#
loop_
_entity.id
_entity.type
_entity.pdbx_description
1 polymer ?
#
loop_
_entity_poly.entity_id
_entity_poly.type
_entity_poly.pdbx_seq_one_letter_code
_entity_poly.pdbx_strand_id
1 'polypeptide(L)'
;MSKMRTFVLSGLIVGAAAVGGRAQQPQTPISAQEGLDRMGIVGYADRMTGQPGDVVRFMVSTAAPRYRAEIVRMIHGDANPRGPGIKETVVETPANGEYNGRRQALPLGSHVAVPDHPALRLSGSFTLTAWIAPTRHDPRAPGGNTPDGDQGILTKWSARDHTGYGLFIENDGRLGLWLGGPGGEIDKVRAETALRPWVPSIPGAA
;
A
#
# COMPACT_ATOMS: atom_id res chain seq x y z
N MET A 1 23.76 11.01 69.33
CA MET A 1 24.43 9.86 68.67
C MET A 1 23.76 9.61 67.33
N SER A 2 24.45 9.86 66.22
CA SER A 2 24.49 8.95 65.05
C SER A 2 25.39 9.59 63.99
N LYS A 3 26.55 8.96 63.75
CA LYS A 3 27.55 9.36 62.76
C LYS A 3 27.12 8.80 61.40
N MET A 4 26.96 9.67 60.40
CA MET A 4 26.75 9.26 59.01
C MET A 4 28.09 8.83 58.42
N ARG A 5 28.28 7.52 58.21
CA ARG A 5 29.45 6.94 57.53
C ARG A 5 29.20 6.94 56.03
N THR A 6 30.04 7.68 55.30
CA THR A 6 30.15 7.60 53.84
C THR A 6 30.92 6.33 53.47
N PHE A 7 30.31 5.44 52.68
CA PHE A 7 30.99 4.33 52.03
C PHE A 7 31.14 4.65 50.54
N VAL A 8 32.37 4.80 50.08
CA VAL A 8 32.72 4.89 48.66
C VAL A 8 32.85 3.46 48.14
N LEU A 9 31.90 3.00 47.33
CA LEU A 9 32.03 1.75 46.58
C LEU A 9 32.65 2.08 45.21
N SER A 10 33.92 1.74 45.05
CA SER A 10 34.62 1.81 43.76
C SER A 10 34.22 0.59 42.93
N GLY A 11 33.31 0.77 41.97
CA GLY A 11 32.93 -0.25 41.00
C GLY A 11 33.70 -0.07 39.70
N LEU A 12 34.63 -1.00 39.43
CA LEU A 12 35.32 -1.14 38.15
C LEU A 12 34.31 -1.61 37.08
N ILE A 13 33.94 -0.74 36.14
CA ILE A 13 33.12 -1.12 34.97
C ILE A 13 34.07 -1.61 33.87
N VAL A 14 34.06 -2.92 33.62
CA VAL A 14 34.68 -3.51 32.43
C VAL A 14 33.72 -3.33 31.26
N GLY A 15 34.03 -2.40 30.36
CA GLY A 15 33.27 -2.19 29.13
C GLY A 15 33.65 -3.23 28.07
N ALA A 16 32.75 -4.19 27.82
CA ALA A 16 32.80 -4.98 26.60
C ALA A 16 32.10 -4.21 25.48
N ALA A 17 32.88 -3.63 24.56
CA ALA A 17 32.34 -2.99 23.37
C ALA A 17 31.88 -4.08 22.38
N ALA A 18 30.60 -4.45 22.44
CA ALA A 18 29.96 -5.14 21.34
C ALA A 18 29.76 -4.12 20.21
N VAL A 19 30.51 -4.27 19.12
CA VAL A 19 30.22 -3.61 17.84
C VAL A 19 28.97 -4.28 17.28
N GLY A 20 27.82 -3.92 17.84
CA GLY A 20 26.52 -4.22 17.29
C GLY A 20 26.28 -3.25 16.14
N GLY A 21 26.53 -3.69 14.91
CA GLY A 21 25.99 -3.01 13.75
C GLY A 21 24.49 -2.83 13.97
N ARG A 22 24.02 -1.58 14.08
CA ARG A 22 22.60 -1.28 14.07
C ARG A 22 22.07 -1.76 12.73
N ALA A 23 21.49 -2.95 12.70
CA ALA A 23 20.56 -3.31 11.65
C ALA A 23 19.52 -2.17 11.62
N GLN A 24 19.46 -1.46 10.50
CA GLN A 24 18.40 -0.51 10.23
C GLN A 24 17.10 -1.25 10.51
N GLN A 25 16.34 -0.82 11.52
CA GLN A 25 15.02 -1.40 11.77
C GLN A 25 14.26 -1.35 10.45
N PRO A 26 13.62 -2.44 10.01
CA PRO A 26 12.81 -2.42 8.80
C PRO A 26 11.80 -1.30 8.98
N GLN A 27 11.96 -0.22 8.23
CA GLN A 27 10.99 0.86 8.21
C GLN A 27 9.74 0.24 7.61
N THR A 28 8.67 0.11 8.40
CA THR A 28 7.37 -0.24 7.85
C THR A 28 7.09 0.74 6.73
N PRO A 29 6.94 0.29 5.48
CA PRO A 29 6.64 1.20 4.39
C PRO A 29 5.33 1.90 4.75
N ILE A 30 5.37 3.24 4.78
CA ILE A 30 4.19 4.07 4.99
C ILE A 30 3.19 3.63 3.93
N SER A 31 1.96 3.29 4.33
CA SER A 31 0.93 2.95 3.35
C SER A 31 0.74 4.12 2.40
N ALA A 32 0.41 3.86 1.14
CA ALA A 32 0.22 4.94 0.18
C ALA A 32 -0.83 5.97 0.68
N GLN A 33 -1.87 5.51 1.39
CA GLN A 33 -2.88 6.38 1.99
C GLN A 33 -2.27 7.31 3.06
N GLU A 34 -1.46 6.79 3.97
CA GLU A 34 -0.76 7.63 4.96
C GLU A 34 0.21 8.61 4.30
N GLY A 35 0.87 8.20 3.20
CA GLY A 35 1.71 9.07 2.41
C GLY A 35 0.94 10.26 1.84
N LEU A 36 -0.25 10.02 1.29
CA LEU A 36 -1.12 11.08 0.75
C LEU A 36 -1.71 11.96 1.85
N ASP A 37 -2.12 11.37 2.97
CA ASP A 37 -2.65 12.11 4.13
C ASP A 37 -1.60 13.09 4.69
N ARG A 38 -0.32 12.72 4.68
CA ARG A 38 0.80 13.61 5.07
C ARG A 38 1.02 14.78 4.12
N MET A 39 0.64 14.68 2.85
CA MET A 39 0.71 15.80 1.90
C MET A 39 -0.40 16.84 2.15
N GLY A 40 -1.44 16.49 2.91
CA GLY A 40 -2.56 17.36 3.27
C GLY A 40 -3.62 17.49 2.18
N ILE A 41 -3.22 17.72 0.92
CA ILE A 41 -4.10 17.74 -0.25
C ILE A 41 -3.39 17.13 -1.45
N VAL A 42 -4.11 16.29 -2.18
CA VAL A 42 -3.62 15.64 -3.41
C VAL A 42 -4.71 15.67 -4.47
N GLY A 43 -4.33 15.63 -5.73
CA GLY A 43 -5.30 15.52 -6.81
C GLY A 43 -4.67 15.26 -8.17
N TYR A 44 -5.52 14.94 -9.12
CA TYR A 44 -5.14 14.71 -10.52
C TYR A 44 -6.26 15.17 -11.45
N ALA A 45 -5.92 15.39 -12.71
CA ALA A 45 -6.88 15.66 -13.78
C ALA A 45 -7.21 14.36 -14.52
N ASP A 46 -8.45 14.24 -15.02
CA ASP A 46 -8.89 13.07 -15.80
C ASP A 46 -8.23 12.96 -17.19
N ARG A 47 -7.61 14.06 -17.65
CA ARG A 47 -6.84 14.16 -18.88
C ARG A 47 -5.72 15.18 -18.74
N MET A 48 -4.66 15.02 -19.54
CA MET A 48 -3.50 15.93 -19.52
C MET A 48 -3.66 17.15 -20.44
N THR A 49 -4.51 17.04 -21.46
CA THR A 49 -4.71 18.08 -22.48
C THR A 49 -6.19 18.22 -22.80
N GLY A 50 -6.63 19.42 -23.22
CA GLY A 50 -7.98 19.68 -23.70
C GLY A 50 -7.98 20.76 -24.77
N GLN A 51 -9.02 20.73 -25.61
CA GLN A 51 -9.32 21.75 -26.61
C GLN A 51 -10.40 22.72 -26.09
N PRO A 52 -10.60 23.89 -26.73
CA PRO A 52 -11.73 24.75 -26.41
C PRO A 52 -13.06 23.98 -26.48
N GLY A 53 -13.85 24.07 -25.41
CA GLY A 53 -15.11 23.33 -25.26
C GLY A 53 -14.99 21.98 -24.52
N ASP A 54 -13.78 21.47 -24.31
CA ASP A 54 -13.58 20.28 -23.49
C ASP A 54 -13.86 20.53 -22.01
N VAL A 55 -14.39 19.51 -21.33
CA VAL A 55 -14.53 19.48 -19.87
C VAL A 55 -13.39 18.67 -19.28
N VAL A 56 -12.51 19.32 -18.53
CA VAL A 56 -11.47 18.67 -17.71
C VAL A 56 -12.00 18.50 -16.29
N ARG A 57 -11.93 17.28 -15.74
CA ARG A 57 -12.36 17.01 -14.36
C ARG A 57 -11.13 16.87 -13.47
N PHE A 58 -11.19 17.49 -12.30
CA PHE A 58 -10.16 17.37 -11.27
C PHE A 58 -10.69 16.54 -10.10
N MET A 59 -9.94 15.51 -9.73
CA MET A 59 -10.23 14.67 -8.57
C MET A 59 -9.31 15.10 -7.44
N VAL A 60 -9.89 15.62 -6.36
CA VAL A 60 -9.14 16.14 -5.21
C VAL A 60 -9.49 15.34 -3.95
N SER A 61 -8.47 14.91 -3.22
CA SER A 61 -8.59 14.22 -1.93
C SER A 61 -7.87 15.03 -0.86
N THR A 62 -8.57 15.34 0.23
CA THR A 62 -8.00 16.05 1.38
C THR A 62 -8.79 15.75 2.65
N ALA A 63 -8.11 15.80 3.80
CA ALA A 63 -8.75 15.73 5.11
C ALA A 63 -9.36 17.07 5.55
N ALA A 64 -8.99 18.19 4.91
CA ALA A 64 -9.52 19.50 5.23
C ALA A 64 -11.02 19.60 4.83
N PRO A 65 -11.86 20.32 5.59
CA PRO A 65 -13.28 20.45 5.27
C PRO A 65 -13.55 21.28 4.01
N ARG A 66 -12.64 22.21 3.67
CA ARG A 66 -12.71 23.06 2.48
C ARG A 66 -11.31 23.22 1.89
N TYR A 67 -11.23 23.47 0.59
CA TYR A 67 -10.01 23.87 -0.10
C TYR A 67 -10.32 24.91 -1.17
N ARG A 68 -9.33 25.73 -1.51
CA ARG A 68 -9.40 26.70 -2.61
C ARG A 68 -8.62 26.15 -3.80
N ALA A 69 -9.17 26.33 -5.00
CA ALA A 69 -8.48 25.98 -6.24
C ALA A 69 -8.54 27.16 -7.22
N GLU A 70 -7.43 27.39 -7.91
CA GLU A 70 -7.29 28.40 -8.97
C GLU A 70 -6.57 27.78 -10.17
N ILE A 71 -7.02 28.13 -11.37
CA ILE A 71 -6.33 27.80 -12.60
C ILE A 71 -5.27 28.85 -12.86
N VAL A 72 -4.03 28.41 -13.05
CA VAL A 72 -2.88 29.28 -13.32
C VAL A 72 -2.24 28.92 -14.64
N ARG A 73 -1.73 29.94 -15.33
CA ARG A 73 -0.77 29.76 -16.42
C ARG A 73 0.62 29.71 -15.81
N MET A 74 1.22 28.52 -15.80
CA MET A 74 2.61 28.33 -15.41
C MET A 74 3.54 28.94 -16.48
N ILE A 75 4.45 29.82 -16.08
CA ILE A 75 5.45 30.47 -16.94
C ILE A 75 6.84 29.87 -16.68
N HIS A 76 7.18 29.61 -15.42
CA HIS A 76 8.47 29.00 -15.03
C HIS A 76 8.30 28.21 -13.73
N GLY A 77 8.79 26.96 -13.69
CA GLY A 77 8.58 26.04 -12.57
C GLY A 77 9.80 25.75 -11.68
N ASP A 78 11.00 26.22 -12.06
CA ASP A 78 12.21 26.00 -11.26
C ASP A 78 12.32 27.02 -10.10
N ALA A 79 12.42 26.49 -8.88
CA ALA A 79 12.51 27.24 -7.62
C ALA A 79 13.95 27.63 -7.24
N ASN A 80 14.94 27.33 -8.07
CA ASN A 80 16.34 27.70 -7.82
C ASN A 80 16.48 29.22 -7.59
N PRO A 81 17.02 29.65 -6.44
CA PRO A 81 17.13 31.07 -6.10
C PRO A 81 18.10 31.86 -6.99
N ARG A 82 18.99 31.17 -7.73
CA ARG A 82 19.87 31.79 -8.74
C ARG A 82 19.22 31.90 -10.13
N GLY A 83 18.02 31.33 -10.31
CA GLY A 83 17.25 31.39 -11.53
C GLY A 83 16.13 32.43 -11.45
N PRO A 84 15.21 32.43 -12.43
CA PRO A 84 14.05 33.33 -12.45
C PRO A 84 13.02 33.08 -11.32
N GLY A 85 13.11 31.96 -10.61
CA GLY A 85 12.13 31.52 -9.61
C GLY A 85 10.83 30.98 -10.23
N ILE A 86 9.90 30.50 -9.39
CA ILE A 86 8.57 30.09 -9.85
C ILE A 86 7.80 31.32 -10.35
N LYS A 87 7.21 31.23 -11.54
CA LYS A 87 6.40 32.28 -12.15
C LYS A 87 5.10 31.70 -12.67
N GLU A 88 4.00 32.23 -12.20
CA GLU A 88 2.65 31.85 -12.63
C GLU A 88 1.74 33.08 -12.68
N THR A 89 0.61 32.95 -13.37
CA THR A 89 -0.42 33.99 -13.41
C THR A 89 -1.78 33.33 -13.33
N VAL A 90 -2.61 33.79 -12.40
CA VAL A 90 -4.01 33.32 -12.30
C VAL A 90 -4.74 33.62 -13.59
N VAL A 91 -5.48 32.63 -14.07
CA VAL A 91 -6.39 32.76 -15.21
C VAL A 91 -7.79 32.87 -14.63
N GLU A 92 -8.48 33.97 -14.92
CA GLU A 92 -9.87 34.13 -14.51
C GLU A 92 -10.76 33.10 -15.20
N THR A 93 -11.40 32.25 -14.41
CA THR A 93 -12.29 31.20 -14.88
C THR A 93 -13.35 30.88 -13.83
N PRO A 94 -14.56 30.48 -14.24
CA PRO A 94 -15.60 30.01 -13.31
C PRO A 94 -15.17 28.81 -12.45
N ALA A 95 -14.09 28.11 -12.80
CA ALA A 95 -13.54 27.01 -12.01
C ALA A 95 -12.73 27.47 -10.78
N ASN A 96 -12.40 28.76 -10.66
CA ASN A 96 -11.71 29.28 -9.48
C ASN A 96 -12.72 29.41 -8.33
N GLY A 97 -12.37 28.92 -7.14
CA GLY A 97 -13.27 29.03 -6.00
C GLY A 97 -12.91 28.14 -4.82
N GLU A 98 -13.82 28.12 -3.84
CA GLU A 98 -13.76 27.20 -2.70
C GLU A 98 -14.65 25.98 -2.92
N TYR A 99 -14.12 24.82 -2.53
CA TYR A 99 -14.75 23.53 -2.70
C TYR A 99 -14.76 22.78 -1.37
N ASN A 100 -15.75 21.90 -1.19
CA ASN A 100 -15.78 21.01 -0.04
C ASN A 100 -14.70 19.94 -0.18
N GLY A 101 -13.88 19.78 0.86
CA GLY A 101 -12.87 18.74 0.93
C GLY A 101 -13.46 17.42 1.37
N ARG A 102 -12.91 16.32 0.86
CA ARG A 102 -13.25 14.95 1.27
C ARG A 102 -12.07 14.02 1.05
N ARG A 103 -11.95 13.02 1.92
CA ARG A 103 -11.03 11.90 1.68
C ARG A 103 -11.63 10.94 0.66
N GLN A 104 -10.82 10.58 -0.33
CA GLN A 104 -11.11 9.54 -1.31
C GLN A 104 -10.11 8.40 -1.09
N ALA A 105 -10.61 7.23 -0.66
CA ALA A 105 -9.77 6.07 -0.42
C ALA A 105 -9.24 5.50 -1.74
N LEU A 106 -7.96 5.11 -1.75
CA LEU A 106 -7.31 4.51 -2.91
C LEU A 106 -6.98 3.04 -2.64
N PRO A 107 -7.88 2.10 -3.01
CA PRO A 107 -7.55 0.68 -2.97
C PRO A 107 -6.48 0.40 -4.04
N LEU A 108 -5.26 0.11 -3.58
CA LEU A 108 -4.15 -0.21 -4.47
C LEU A 108 -4.11 -1.71 -4.79
N GLY A 109 -3.52 -2.02 -5.94
CA GLY A 109 -3.35 -3.39 -6.41
C GLY A 109 -4.16 -3.65 -7.68
N SER A 110 -3.45 -4.03 -8.74
CA SER A 110 -4.09 -4.48 -9.97
C SER A 110 -4.82 -5.79 -9.68
N HIS A 111 -6.10 -5.85 -10.04
CA HIS A 111 -6.92 -7.04 -9.89
C HIS A 111 -8.02 -7.07 -10.95
N VAL A 112 -8.68 -8.22 -11.08
CA VAL A 112 -9.89 -8.37 -11.88
C VAL A 112 -11.08 -8.45 -10.92
N ALA A 113 -12.10 -7.63 -11.17
CA ALA A 113 -13.37 -7.70 -10.45
C ALA A 113 -14.44 -8.31 -11.36
N VAL A 114 -15.07 -9.39 -10.88
CA VAL A 114 -16.20 -10.04 -11.56
C VAL A 114 -17.47 -9.75 -10.77
N PRO A 115 -18.51 -9.16 -11.38
CA PRO A 115 -19.79 -8.96 -10.71
C PRO A 115 -20.38 -10.27 -10.18
N ASP A 116 -21.12 -10.21 -9.06
CA ASP A 116 -21.75 -11.41 -8.50
C ASP A 116 -22.72 -12.05 -9.50
N HIS A 117 -22.72 -13.38 -9.53
CA HIS A 117 -23.59 -14.18 -10.39
C HIS A 117 -24.00 -15.47 -9.66
N PRO A 118 -25.23 -15.98 -9.83
CA PRO A 118 -25.67 -17.23 -9.19
C PRO A 118 -24.72 -18.41 -9.42
N ALA A 119 -24.09 -18.50 -10.60
CA ALA A 119 -23.12 -19.55 -10.93
C ALA A 119 -21.85 -19.53 -10.05
N LEU A 120 -21.55 -18.41 -9.38
CA LEU A 120 -20.41 -18.27 -8.47
C LEU A 120 -20.79 -18.58 -7.01
N ARG A 121 -22.07 -18.88 -6.71
CA ARG A 121 -22.58 -19.23 -5.38
C ARG A 121 -22.55 -20.75 -5.20
N LEU A 122 -21.34 -21.27 -5.06
CA LEU A 122 -21.06 -22.71 -5.02
C LEU A 122 -21.75 -23.36 -3.81
N SER A 123 -22.45 -24.48 -4.04
CA SER A 123 -23.20 -25.23 -3.01
C SER A 123 -22.85 -26.72 -2.95
N GLY A 124 -21.90 -27.17 -3.78
CA GLY A 124 -21.46 -28.56 -3.87
C GLY A 124 -19.99 -28.63 -4.27
N SER A 125 -19.58 -29.73 -4.90
CA SER A 125 -18.21 -29.91 -5.38
C SER A 125 -17.85 -28.86 -6.43
N PHE A 126 -16.62 -28.37 -6.37
CA PHE A 126 -16.10 -27.39 -7.31
C PHE A 126 -14.59 -27.58 -7.51
N THR A 127 -14.04 -26.85 -8.48
CA THR A 127 -12.61 -26.81 -8.73
C THR A 127 -12.20 -25.38 -9.05
N LEU A 128 -11.14 -24.91 -8.41
CA LEU A 128 -10.47 -23.66 -8.74
C LEU A 128 -9.12 -24.02 -9.37
N THR A 129 -8.80 -23.41 -10.49
CA THR A 129 -7.53 -23.67 -11.20
C THR A 129 -6.96 -22.36 -11.69
N ALA A 130 -5.66 -22.15 -11.45
CA ALA A 130 -4.91 -20.99 -11.92
C ALA A 130 -3.46 -21.40 -12.21
N TRP A 131 -2.87 -20.75 -13.22
CA TRP A 131 -1.43 -20.80 -13.47
C TRP A 131 -0.80 -19.62 -12.74
N ILE A 132 0.07 -19.89 -11.77
CA ILE A 132 0.56 -18.88 -10.81
C ILE A 132 2.08 -18.72 -10.94
N ALA A 133 2.53 -17.49 -11.10
CA ALA A 133 3.95 -17.10 -11.00
C ALA A 133 4.15 -16.24 -9.74
N PRO A 134 4.54 -16.82 -8.59
CA PRO A 134 4.63 -16.08 -7.33
C PRO A 134 5.94 -15.28 -7.27
N THR A 135 5.86 -13.97 -7.48
CA THR A 135 7.03 -13.07 -7.47
C THR A 135 7.32 -12.48 -6.09
N ARG A 136 6.30 -12.28 -5.24
CA ARG A 136 6.48 -11.62 -3.94
C ARG A 136 7.30 -12.44 -2.93
N HIS A 137 7.18 -13.77 -2.97
CA HIS A 137 7.89 -14.67 -2.05
C HIS A 137 9.35 -14.93 -2.48
N ASP A 138 9.81 -14.32 -3.57
CA ASP A 138 11.23 -14.28 -3.94
C ASP A 138 11.84 -12.95 -3.48
N PRO A 139 12.75 -12.94 -2.48
CA PRO A 139 13.47 -11.73 -2.09
C PRO A 139 14.33 -11.11 -3.21
N ARG A 140 14.58 -11.85 -4.30
CA ARG A 140 15.39 -11.42 -5.44
C ARG A 140 14.57 -10.97 -6.65
N ALA A 141 13.26 -11.19 -6.67
CA ALA A 141 12.42 -10.71 -7.76
C ALA A 141 12.18 -9.20 -7.65
N PRO A 142 11.96 -8.49 -8.77
CA PRO A 142 11.48 -7.11 -8.75
C PRO A 142 10.20 -6.97 -7.92
N GLY A 143 10.24 -6.14 -6.87
CA GLY A 143 9.12 -5.98 -5.93
C GLY A 143 8.98 -7.12 -4.91
N GLY A 144 9.92 -8.06 -4.88
CA GLY A 144 10.08 -9.07 -3.86
C GLY A 144 10.36 -8.45 -2.49
N ASN A 145 9.44 -8.62 -1.57
CA ASN A 145 9.56 -8.17 -0.18
C ASN A 145 9.23 -9.36 0.71
N THR A 146 9.67 -9.33 1.98
CA THR A 146 9.15 -10.29 2.97
C THR A 146 7.62 -10.26 2.92
N PRO A 147 6.95 -11.41 2.78
CA PRO A 147 5.49 -11.47 2.77
C PRO A 147 4.92 -10.76 4.01
N ASP A 148 3.91 -9.91 3.81
CA ASP A 148 3.24 -9.13 4.87
C ASP A 148 1.75 -9.49 4.98
N GLY A 149 1.43 -10.76 4.75
CA GLY A 149 0.07 -11.28 4.77
C GLY A 149 -0.24 -12.21 3.60
N ASP A 150 -1.44 -12.76 3.63
CA ASP A 150 -1.95 -13.70 2.65
C ASP A 150 -2.38 -12.98 1.36
N GLN A 151 -2.13 -13.60 0.21
CA GLN A 151 -2.42 -13.06 -1.12
C GLN A 151 -3.57 -13.84 -1.77
N GLY A 152 -4.70 -13.18 -2.01
CA GLY A 152 -5.82 -13.78 -2.75
C GLY A 152 -5.49 -13.91 -4.24
N ILE A 153 -5.60 -15.13 -4.78
CA ILE A 153 -5.40 -15.42 -6.21
C ILE A 153 -6.74 -15.43 -6.95
N LEU A 154 -7.71 -16.16 -6.40
CA LEU A 154 -9.08 -16.21 -6.90
C LEU A 154 -10.00 -16.30 -5.69
N THR A 155 -10.80 -15.26 -5.45
CA THR A 155 -11.60 -15.17 -4.23
C THR A 155 -13.03 -14.73 -4.54
N LYS A 156 -13.97 -15.35 -3.82
CA LYS A 156 -15.29 -14.80 -3.53
C LYS A 156 -15.39 -14.78 -2.01
N TRP A 157 -14.75 -13.79 -1.40
CA TRP A 157 -14.47 -13.78 0.03
C TRP A 157 -14.96 -12.48 0.68
N SER A 158 -15.70 -12.59 1.79
CA SER A 158 -15.95 -11.47 2.69
C SER A 158 -14.97 -11.52 3.84
N ALA A 159 -14.00 -10.59 3.86
CA ALA A 159 -13.08 -10.46 4.98
C ALA A 159 -13.76 -9.97 6.27
N ARG A 160 -14.90 -9.28 6.15
CA ARG A 160 -15.68 -8.81 7.31
C ARG A 160 -16.42 -9.95 7.99
N ASP A 161 -17.03 -10.82 7.21
CA ASP A 161 -17.93 -11.85 7.72
C ASP A 161 -17.26 -13.23 7.80
N HIS A 162 -16.03 -13.35 7.27
CA HIS A 162 -15.29 -14.61 7.11
C HIS A 162 -16.10 -15.67 6.36
N THR A 163 -16.81 -15.24 5.30
CA THR A 163 -17.66 -16.12 4.48
C THR A 163 -17.17 -16.20 3.05
N GLY A 164 -17.51 -17.30 2.39
CA GLY A 164 -17.24 -17.53 0.98
C GLY A 164 -16.10 -18.52 0.76
N TYR A 165 -15.35 -18.35 -0.32
CA TYR A 165 -14.25 -19.25 -0.67
C TYR A 165 -13.13 -18.50 -1.38
N GLY A 166 -11.93 -19.05 -1.34
CA GLY A 166 -10.85 -18.55 -2.18
C GLY A 166 -9.60 -19.40 -2.17
N LEU A 167 -8.81 -19.21 -3.22
CA LEU A 167 -7.45 -19.72 -3.34
C LEU A 167 -6.48 -18.61 -2.94
N PHE A 168 -5.65 -18.88 -1.95
CA PHE A 168 -4.72 -17.92 -1.35
C PHE A 168 -3.29 -18.46 -1.40
N ILE A 169 -2.31 -17.58 -1.59
CA ILE A 169 -0.92 -17.86 -1.19
C ILE A 169 -0.78 -17.30 0.22
N GLU A 170 -0.59 -18.19 1.19
CA GLU A 170 -0.44 -17.77 2.57
C GLU A 170 0.93 -17.13 2.83
N ASN A 171 1.08 -16.46 3.97
CA ASN A 171 2.29 -15.71 4.30
C ASN A 171 3.58 -16.55 4.22
N ASP A 172 3.51 -17.86 4.44
CA ASP A 172 4.63 -18.80 4.32
C ASP A 172 4.89 -19.32 2.89
N GLY A 173 4.16 -18.80 1.89
CA GLY A 173 4.29 -19.16 0.48
C GLY A 173 3.52 -20.41 0.06
N ARG A 174 2.77 -21.05 0.96
CA ARG A 174 1.94 -22.22 0.62
C ARG A 174 0.63 -21.81 -0.01
N LEU A 175 0.19 -22.59 -1.00
CA LEU A 175 -1.14 -22.46 -1.56
C LEU A 175 -2.17 -23.04 -0.60
N GLY A 176 -3.24 -22.30 -0.31
CA GLY A 176 -4.32 -22.70 0.56
C GLY A 176 -5.70 -22.45 -0.07
N LEU A 177 -6.59 -23.44 0.06
CA LEU A 177 -8.02 -23.25 -0.13
C LEU A 177 -8.63 -22.84 1.21
N TRP A 178 -9.30 -21.70 1.25
CA TRP A 178 -10.04 -21.24 2.41
C TRP A 178 -11.54 -21.32 2.13
N LEU A 179 -12.29 -21.84 3.10
CA LEU A 179 -13.74 -21.96 3.07
C LEU A 179 -14.31 -21.30 4.32
N GLY A 180 -15.16 -20.30 4.11
CA GLY A 180 -15.82 -19.57 5.18
C GLY A 180 -17.20 -20.17 5.47
N GLY A 181 -17.37 -20.65 6.70
CA GLY A 181 -18.60 -21.29 7.19
C GLY A 181 -19.51 -20.34 8.00
N PRO A 182 -20.68 -20.83 8.42
CA PRO A 182 -21.57 -20.10 9.32
C PRO A 182 -20.84 -19.68 10.61
N GLY A 183 -21.15 -18.49 11.14
CA GLY A 183 -20.52 -18.00 12.37
C GLY A 183 -19.09 -17.48 12.21
N GLY A 184 -18.55 -17.45 10.98
CA GLY A 184 -17.24 -16.89 10.67
C GLY A 184 -16.06 -17.86 10.89
N GLU A 185 -16.35 -19.15 11.03
CA GLU A 185 -15.34 -20.21 11.03
C GLU A 185 -14.69 -20.33 9.65
N ILE A 186 -13.38 -20.57 9.62
CA ILE A 186 -12.61 -20.71 8.38
C ILE A 186 -11.92 -22.06 8.35
N ASP A 187 -12.36 -22.93 7.45
CA ASP A 187 -11.67 -24.17 7.13
C ASP A 187 -10.58 -23.91 6.09
N LYS A 188 -9.40 -24.47 6.32
CA LYS A 188 -8.24 -24.32 5.43
C LYS A 188 -7.68 -25.67 5.02
N VAL A 189 -7.55 -25.89 3.72
CA VAL A 189 -6.79 -27.01 3.15
C VAL A 189 -5.57 -26.44 2.46
N ARG A 190 -4.38 -26.86 2.91
CA ARG A 190 -3.11 -26.25 2.50
C ARG A 190 -2.23 -27.27 1.80
N ALA A 191 -1.51 -26.82 0.78
CA ALA A 191 -0.47 -27.62 0.16
C ALA A 191 0.68 -27.87 1.16
N GLU A 192 1.27 -29.06 1.12
CA GLU A 192 2.37 -29.42 2.02
C GLU A 192 3.62 -28.55 1.77
N THR A 193 3.90 -28.29 0.49
CA THR A 193 5.08 -27.55 0.04
C THR A 193 4.70 -26.15 -0.42
N ALA A 194 5.55 -25.17 -0.12
CA ALA A 194 5.42 -23.82 -0.62
C ALA A 194 5.53 -23.79 -2.16
N LEU A 195 4.89 -22.81 -2.79
CA LEU A 195 5.07 -22.58 -4.21
C LEU A 195 6.53 -22.23 -4.49
N ARG A 196 7.05 -22.74 -5.60
CA ARG A 196 8.39 -22.36 -6.05
C ARG A 196 8.38 -20.87 -6.41
N PRO A 197 9.31 -20.07 -5.88
CA PRO A 197 9.44 -18.68 -6.29
C PRO A 197 9.65 -18.59 -7.80
N TRP A 198 9.06 -17.58 -8.43
CA TRP A 198 9.23 -17.39 -9.86
C TRP A 198 10.67 -16.97 -10.17
N VAL A 199 11.34 -17.72 -11.06
CA VAL A 199 12.67 -17.40 -11.57
C VAL A 199 12.53 -17.01 -13.04
N PRO A 200 13.01 -15.81 -13.46
CA PRO A 200 13.01 -15.43 -14.86
C PRO A 200 13.76 -16.46 -15.71
N SER A 201 13.23 -16.76 -16.90
CA SER A 201 13.91 -17.64 -17.86
C SER A 201 15.23 -17.05 -18.40
N ILE A 202 15.45 -15.75 -18.25
CA ILE A 202 16.68 -15.04 -18.63
C ILE A 202 17.30 -14.40 -17.37
N PRO A 203 18.47 -14.87 -16.90
CA PRO A 203 19.17 -14.25 -15.78
C PRO A 203 19.55 -12.79 -16.09
N GLY A 204 19.24 -11.85 -15.18
CA GLY A 204 19.65 -10.45 -15.28
C GLY A 204 18.61 -9.47 -15.86
N ALA A 205 17.43 -9.94 -16.23
CA ALA A 205 16.29 -9.09 -16.56
C ALA A 205 15.42 -8.88 -15.30
N ALA A 206 15.86 -7.98 -14.42
CA ALA A 206 15.13 -7.54 -13.24
C ALA A 206 15.37 -6.04 -13.03
#